data_AF-A0A7K2ZJA6-F1
#
_entry.id   AF-A0A7K2ZJA6-F1
#
_cell.length_a   1.000
_cell.length_b   1.000
_cell.length_c   1.000
_cell.angle_alpha   90.00
_cell.angle_beta   90.00
_cell.angle_gamma   90.00
#
_symmetry.space_group_name_H-M   'P 1'
#
loop_
_entity.id
_entity.type
_entity.pdbx_description
1 polymer ?
#
loop_
_entity_poly.entity_id
_entity_poly.type
_entity_poly.pdbx_seq_one_letter_code
_entity_poly.pdbx_strand_id
1 'polypeptide(L)' 'MSPSPALPPPPVSVVGIGADGWSGLSGGAREALREAEVVIGGAR' A
#
# COMPACT_ATOMS: atom_id res chain seq x y z
N MET A 1 -20.23 16.15 19.01
CA MET A 1 -18.92 16.29 18.34
C MET A 1 -19.10 15.87 16.90
N SER A 2 -18.89 16.78 15.94
CA SER A 2 -18.89 16.39 14.53
C SER A 2 -17.59 15.66 14.21
N PRO A 3 -17.61 14.59 13.40
CA PRO A 3 -16.38 13.92 13.00
C PRO A 3 -15.52 14.87 12.15
N SER A 4 -14.22 14.89 12.44
CA SER A 4 -13.26 15.62 11.60
C SER A 4 -13.19 14.94 10.23
N PRO A 5 -13.15 15.70 9.11
CA PRO A 5 -13.00 15.10 7.79
C PRO A 5 -11.70 14.28 7.75
N ALA A 6 -11.77 13.08 7.18
CA ALA A 6 -10.60 12.25 6.97
C ALA A 6 -9.68 12.94 5.96
N LEU A 7 -8.38 12.96 6.25
CA LEU A 7 -7.38 13.42 5.30
C LEU A 7 -7.37 12.48 4.08
N PRO A 8 -7.14 13.02 2.86
CA PRO A 8 -6.95 12.18 1.70
C PRO A 8 -5.72 11.28 1.90
N PRO A 9 -5.70 10.08 1.29
CA PRO A 9 -4.57 9.18 1.38
C PRO A 9 -3.30 9.82 0.82
N PRO A 10 -2.11 9.48 1.35
CA PRO A 10 -0.86 10.00 0.83
C PRO A 10 -0.67 9.55 -0.62
N PRO A 11 -0.03 10.37 -1.47
CA PRO A 11 0.18 10.04 -2.88
C PRO A 11 1.13 8.83 -3.08
N VAL A 12 1.83 8.40 -2.03
CA VAL A 12 2.78 7.29 -2.06
C VAL A 12 2.45 6.31 -0.95
N SER A 13 2.27 5.05 -1.32
CA SER A 13 2.15 3.93 -0.39
C SER A 13 3.43 3.09 -0.41
N VAL A 14 3.94 2.71 0.75
CA VAL A 14 5.10 1.81 0.89
C VAL A 14 4.62 0.47 1.41
N VAL A 15 4.85 -0.59 0.65
CA VAL A 15 4.49 -1.97 1.02
C VAL A 15 5.76 -2.79 1.26
N GLY A 16 5.78 -3.54 2.36
CA GLY A 16 6.80 -4.55 2.61
C GLY A 16 6.32 -5.90 2.07
N ILE A 17 7.16 -6.59 1.28
CA ILE A 17 6.84 -7.94 0.76
C ILE A 17 6.99 -9.01 1.85
N GLY A 18 7.94 -8.83 2.77
CA GLY A 18 8.22 -9.81 3.82
C GLY A 18 8.87 -11.10 3.29
N ALA A 19 9.09 -12.08 4.19
CA ALA A 19 9.77 -13.33 3.87
C ALA A 19 8.91 -14.31 3.03
N ASP A 20 7.58 -14.20 3.14
CA ASP A 20 6.61 -15.07 2.45
C ASP A 20 6.38 -14.67 0.97
N GLY A 21 7.09 -13.64 0.51
CA GLY A 21 7.02 -13.16 -0.87
C GLY A 21 5.66 -12.56 -1.26
N TRP A 22 5.46 -12.41 -2.57
CA TRP A 22 4.25 -11.82 -3.16
C TRP A 22 2.95 -12.54 -2.78
N SER A 23 3.02 -13.86 -2.57
CA SER A 23 1.88 -14.65 -2.10
C SER A 23 1.42 -14.23 -0.71
N GLY A 24 2.33 -13.78 0.15
CA GLY A 24 2.08 -13.44 1.55
C GLY A 24 1.59 -12.02 1.82
N LEU A 25 1.33 -11.20 0.79
CA LEU A 25 0.90 -9.82 0.98
C LEU A 25 -0.36 -9.70 1.84
N SER A 26 -0.51 -8.60 2.58
CA SER A 26 -1.75 -8.29 3.31
C SER A 26 -2.86 -7.83 2.35
N GLY A 27 -4.11 -7.77 2.81
CA GLY A 27 -5.23 -7.22 2.03
C GLY A 27 -4.95 -5.79 1.56
N GLY A 28 -4.60 -4.89 2.49
CA GLY A 28 -4.28 -3.50 2.17
C GLY A 28 -3.06 -3.33 1.26
N ALA A 29 -2.04 -4.20 1.37
CA ALA A 29 -0.92 -4.17 0.45
C ALA A 29 -1.32 -4.58 -0.97
N ARG A 30 -2.20 -5.59 -1.12
CA ARG A 30 -2.73 -5.98 -2.43
C ARG A 30 -3.62 -4.90 -3.04
N GLU A 31 -4.41 -4.20 -2.23
CA GLU A 31 -5.24 -3.08 -2.69
C GLU A 31 -4.37 -1.92 -3.15
N ALA A 32 -3.39 -1.50 -2.33
CA ALA A 32 -2.46 -0.43 -2.71
C ALA A 32 -1.73 -0.70 -4.03
N LEU A 33 -1.34 -1.95 -4.29
CA LEU A 33 -0.70 -2.34 -5.55
C LEU A 33 -1.64 -2.34 -6.76
N ARG A 34 -2.94 -2.61 -6.56
CA ARG A 34 -3.94 -2.59 -7.65
C ARG A 34 -4.34 -1.17 -8.04
N GLU A 35 -4.40 -0.28 -7.06
CA GLU A 35 -4.72 1.14 -7.28
C GLU A 35 -3.49 1.94 -7.76
N ALA A 36 -2.27 1.42 -7.58
CA ALA A 36 -1.05 2.10 -7.98
C ALA A 36 -0.91 2.17 -9.50
N GLU A 37 -0.83 3.39 -10.03
CA GLU A 37 -0.51 3.63 -11.44
C GLU A 37 0.96 3.30 -11.76
N VAL A 38 1.84 3.46 -10.78
CA VAL A 38 3.28 3.22 -10.91
C VAL A 38 3.79 2.41 -9.73
N VAL A 39 4.52 1.34 -10.01
CA VAL A 39 5.19 0.51 -9.01
C VAL A 39 6.70 0.68 -9.13
N ILE A 40 7.35 1.05 -8.03
CA ILE A 40 8.81 1.18 -7.93
C ILE A 40 9.33 0.03 -7.06
N GLY A 41 10.05 -0.91 -7.67
CA GLY A 41 10.70 -2.02 -6.98
C GLY A 41 12.12 -1.68 -6.53
N GLY A 42 12.62 -2.40 -5.51
CA GLY A 42 14.04 -2.40 -5.12
C GLY A 42 14.66 -3.78 -5.35
N ALA A 43 15.97 -3.84 -5.61
CA ALA A 43 16.70 -5.09 -5.89
C ALA A 43 17.04 -5.94 -4.64
N ARG A 44 16.32 -5.74 -3.54
CA ARG A 44 16.53 -6.51 -2.31
C ARG A 44 15.72 -7.79 -2.32
#